data_AF-A0A7J4VEV5-F1
#
_entry.id   AF-A0A7J4VEV5-F1
#
_cell.length_a   1.000
_cell.length_b   1.000
_cell.length_c   1.000
_cell.angle_alpha   90.00
_cell.angle_beta   90.00
_cell.angle_gamma   90.00
#
_symmetry.space_group_name_H-M   'P 1'
#
loop_
_entity.id
_entity.type
_entity.pdbx_description
1 polymer ?
#
loop_
_entity_poly.entity_id
_entity_poly.type
_entity_poly.pdbx_seq_one_letter_code
_entity_poly.pdbx_strand_id
1 'polypeptide(L)'
;MSILEAIILGIVQGITEFLPISSTAHLTITGKIMGLINANKPEEWTAVIAIIQLGTLVSILVYFAKDIYNIVIEFFRDNLIERKGYKQQSLNSR
;
A
#
# COMPACT_ATOMS: atom_id res chain seq x y z
N MET A 1 -17.86 5.37 13.26
CA MET A 1 -17.12 4.09 13.15
C MET A 1 -16.69 3.66 14.55
N SER A 2 -17.01 2.44 14.95
CA SER A 2 -16.53 1.78 16.16
C SER A 2 -15.20 1.06 15.91
N ILE A 3 -14.53 0.65 16.99
CA ILE A 3 -13.26 -0.09 16.92
C ILE A 3 -13.44 -1.43 16.18
N LEU A 4 -14.54 -2.14 16.43
CA LEU A 4 -14.84 -3.40 15.75
C LEU A 4 -15.01 -3.19 14.25
N GLU A 5 -15.70 -2.12 13.85
CA GLU A 5 -15.89 -1.78 12.44
C GLU A 5 -14.56 -1.46 11.75
N ALA A 6 -13.67 -0.73 12.43
CA ALA A 6 -12.34 -0.42 11.94
C ALA A 6 -11.49 -1.70 11.75
N ILE A 7 -11.57 -2.65 12.69
CA ILE A 7 -10.87 -3.94 12.60
C ILE A 7 -11.37 -4.74 11.39
N ILE A 8 -12.70 -4.81 11.19
CA ILE A 8 -13.30 -5.52 10.05
C ILE A 8 -12.82 -4.91 8.73
N LEU A 9 -12.91 -3.58 8.57
CA LEU A 9 -12.44 -2.91 7.36
C LEU A 9 -10.94 -3.09 7.15
N GLY A 10 -10.14 -3.08 8.22
CA GLY A 10 -8.70 -3.35 8.15
C GLY A 10 -8.38 -4.77 7.66
N ILE A 11 -9.11 -5.78 8.13
CA ILE A 11 -8.98 -7.17 7.65
C ILE A 11 -9.36 -7.28 6.18
N VAL A 12 -10.50 -6.68 5.79
CA VAL A 12 -10.95 -6.67 4.38
C VAL A 12 -9.90 -6.02 3.49
N GLN A 13 -9.41 -4.83 3.85
CA GLN A 13 -8.36 -4.14 3.09
C GLN A 13 -7.07 -4.96 3.03
N GLY A 14 -6.60 -5.48 4.16
CA GLY A 14 -5.37 -6.26 4.24
C GLY A 14 -5.39 -7.52 3.37
N ILE A 15 -6.52 -8.23 3.30
CA ILE A 15 -6.66 -9.42 2.46
C ILE A 15 -6.81 -9.03 0.98
N THR A 16 -7.64 -8.03 0.69
CA THR A 16 -8.05 -7.72 -0.69
C THR A 16 -7.06 -6.84 -1.45
N GLU A 17 -6.19 -6.07 -0.78
CA GLU A 17 -5.20 -5.20 -1.44
C GLU A 17 -4.12 -6.01 -2.17
N PHE A 18 -3.73 -7.16 -1.61
CA PHE A 18 -2.69 -8.01 -2.21
C PHE A 18 -3.25 -9.04 -3.20
N LEU A 19 -4.58 -9.10 -3.35
CA LEU A 19 -5.26 -9.94 -4.32
C LEU A 19 -5.78 -9.08 -5.49
N PRO A 20 -5.73 -9.56 -6.74
CA PRO A 20 -6.20 -8.80 -7.90
C PRO A 20 -7.74 -8.84 -8.03
N ILE A 21 -8.45 -8.43 -6.97
CA ILE A 21 -9.91 -8.54 -6.84
C ILE A 21 -10.59 -7.20 -6.48
N SER A 22 -9.85 -6.09 -6.52
CA SER A 22 -10.31 -4.73 -6.16
C SER A 22 -10.68 -4.57 -4.68
N SER A 23 -9.74 -4.07 -3.90
CA SER A 23 -9.92 -3.77 -2.47
C SER A 23 -10.94 -2.66 -2.22
N THR A 24 -10.92 -1.59 -3.03
CA THR A 24 -11.87 -0.47 -2.96
C THR A 24 -13.33 -0.92 -3.08
N ALA A 25 -13.62 -1.88 -3.97
CA ALA A 25 -14.96 -2.43 -4.13
C ALA A 25 -15.41 -3.19 -2.89
N HIS A 26 -14.56 -4.08 -2.36
CA HIS A 26 -14.84 -4.86 -1.16
C HIS A 26 -15.02 -3.99 0.08
N LEU A 27 -14.15 -2.98 0.27
CA LEU A 27 -14.30 -1.99 1.34
C LEU A 27 -15.63 -1.24 1.23
N THR A 28 -15.98 -0.75 0.04
CA THR A 28 -17.20 0.04 -0.15
C THR A 28 -18.46 -0.79 0.08
N ILE A 29 -18.49 -2.05 -0.38
CA ILE A 29 -19.61 -2.96 -0.10
C ILE A 29 -19.73 -3.21 1.40
N THR A 30 -18.61 -3.51 2.07
CA THR A 30 -18.57 -3.78 3.52
C THR A 30 -19.02 -2.55 4.32
N GLY A 31 -18.50 -1.37 3.99
CA GLY A 31 -18.90 -0.10 4.61
C GLY A 31 -20.38 0.24 4.40
N LYS A 32 -20.94 -0.08 3.23
CA LYS A 32 -22.37 0.09 2.96
C LYS A 32 -23.24 -0.86 3.79
N ILE A 33 -22.83 -2.13 3.93
CA ILE A 33 -23.54 -3.12 4.78
C ILE A 33 -23.52 -2.67 6.24
N MET A 34 -22.43 -2.07 6.69
CA MET A 34 -22.27 -1.56 8.06
C MET A 34 -22.86 -0.17 8.28
N GLY A 35 -23.48 0.45 7.26
CA GLY A 35 -24.10 1.78 7.39
C GLY A 35 -23.11 2.93 7.60
N LEU A 36 -21.85 2.78 7.18
CA LEU A 36 -20.77 3.74 7.43
C LEU A 36 -20.66 4.85 6.38
N ILE A 37 -21.35 4.71 5.25
CA ILE A 37 -21.23 5.63 4.12
C ILE A 37 -22.36 6.66 4.16
N ASN A 38 -22.00 7.92 4.33
CA ASN A 38 -22.92 9.04 4.24
C ASN A 38 -23.00 9.56 2.80
N ALA A 39 -24.16 9.39 2.16
CA ALA A 39 -24.37 9.84 0.78
C ALA A 39 -24.25 11.37 0.58
N ASN A 40 -24.47 12.14 1.65
CA ASN A 40 -24.35 13.61 1.60
C ASN A 40 -22.90 14.08 1.79
N LYS A 41 -21.97 13.16 2.13
CA LYS A 41 -20.56 13.45 2.42
C LYS A 41 -19.64 12.33 1.91
N PRO A 42 -19.60 12.10 0.58
CA PRO A 42 -18.80 11.02 0.00
C PRO A 42 -17.30 11.12 0.34
N GLU A 43 -16.78 12.32 0.54
CA GLU A 43 -15.38 12.60 0.88
C GLU A 43 -14.94 11.99 2.21
N GLU A 44 -15.84 11.83 3.18
CA GLU A 44 -15.54 11.18 4.46
C GLU A 44 -15.18 9.70 4.24
N TRP A 45 -15.89 9.02 3.33
CA TRP A 45 -15.60 7.62 2.99
C TRP A 45 -14.30 7.47 2.20
N THR A 46 -14.04 8.39 1.26
CA THR A 46 -12.77 8.43 0.52
C THR A 46 -11.58 8.59 1.47
N ALA A 47 -11.70 9.44 2.49
CA ALA A 47 -10.66 9.61 3.50
C ALA A 47 -10.41 8.33 4.29
N VAL A 48 -11.46 7.58 4.65
CA VAL A 48 -11.34 6.28 5.34
C VAL A 48 -10.57 5.28 4.46
N ILE A 49 -10.94 5.13 3.18
CA ILE A 49 -10.24 4.23 2.25
C ILE A 49 -8.75 4.60 2.18
N ALA A 50 -8.44 5.88 1.99
CA ALA A 50 -7.06 6.35 1.88
C ALA A 50 -6.24 6.03 3.14
N ILE A 51 -6.80 6.28 4.34
CA ILE A 51 -6.11 6.01 5.60
C ILE A 51 -5.86 4.51 5.81
N ILE A 52 -6.84 3.65 5.54
CA ILE A 52 -6.67 2.20 5.72
C ILE A 52 -5.65 1.66 4.69
N GLN A 53 -5.62 2.20 3.47
CA GLN A 53 -4.61 1.83 2.46
C GLN A 53 -3.17 2.21 2.86
N LEU A 54 -2.98 3.27 3.66
CA LEU A 54 -1.65 3.54 4.24
C LEU A 54 -1.16 2.38 5.12
N GLY A 55 -2.06 1.65 5.78
CA GLY A 55 -1.70 0.45 6.54
C GLY A 55 -1.11 -0.66 5.65
N THR A 56 -1.71 -0.90 4.48
CA THR A 56 -1.19 -1.88 3.52
C THR A 56 0.09 -1.40 2.84
N LEU A 57 0.24 -0.10 2.61
CA LEU A 57 1.50 0.50 2.17
C LEU A 57 2.62 0.29 3.19
N VAL A 58 2.36 0.55 4.48
CA VAL A 58 3.35 0.30 5.54
C VAL A 58 3.71 -1.18 5.60
N SER A 59 2.73 -2.08 5.47
CA SER A 59 2.96 -3.53 5.43
C SER A 59 3.95 -3.91 4.31
N ILE A 60 3.75 -3.41 3.08
CA ILE A 60 4.63 -3.74 1.95
C ILE A 60 6.02 -3.12 2.10
N LEU A 61 6.11 -1.90 2.63
CA LEU A 61 7.39 -1.23 2.92
C LEU A 61 8.20 -1.99 3.96
N VAL A 62 7.55 -2.52 5.01
CA VAL A 62 8.21 -3.33 6.04
C VAL A 62 8.62 -4.69 5.46
N TYR A 63 7.73 -5.36 4.72
CA TYR A 63 8.02 -6.67 4.14
C TYR A 63 9.20 -6.64 3.17
N PHE A 64 9.26 -5.64 2.28
CA PHE A 64 10.34 -5.46 1.30
C PHE A 64 11.43 -4.49 1.76
N ALA A 65 11.52 -4.15 3.05
CA ALA A 65 12.42 -3.09 3.54
C ALA A 65 13.88 -3.32 3.11
N LYS A 66 14.35 -4.57 3.20
CA LYS A 66 15.73 -4.93 2.82
C LYS A 66 15.96 -4.84 1.31
N ASP A 67 15.00 -5.30 0.52
CA ASP A 67 15.10 -5.26 -0.94
C ASP A 67 15.07 -3.83 -1.45
N ILE A 68 14.13 -3.01 -0.94
CA ILE A 68 14.04 -1.58 -1.24
C ILE A 68 15.35 -0.87 -0.86
N TYR A 69 15.90 -1.14 0.32
CA TYR A 69 17.17 -0.57 0.75
C TYR A 69 18.31 -0.92 -0.22
N ASN A 70 18.45 -2.20 -0.60
CA ASN A 70 19.49 -2.64 -1.52
C ASN A 70 19.34 -2.00 -2.90
N ILE A 71 18.12 -1.97 -3.44
CA ILE A 71 17.81 -1.31 -4.72
C ILE A 71 18.22 0.16 -4.68
N VAL A 72 17.79 0.90 -3.66
CA VAL A 72 18.10 2.33 -3.54
C VAL A 72 19.61 2.55 -3.43
N ILE A 73 20.29 1.88 -2.49
CA ILE A 73 21.72 2.11 -2.26
C ILE A 73 22.57 1.70 -3.46
N GLU A 74 22.31 0.53 -4.04
CA GLU A 74 23.07 0.05 -5.20
C GLU A 74 22.81 0.92 -6.43
N PHE A 75 21.58 1.41 -6.62
CA PHE A 75 21.26 2.36 -7.69
C PHE A 75 22.10 3.64 -7.58
N PHE A 76 22.11 4.30 -6.42
CA PHE A 76 22.89 5.53 -6.21
C PHE A 76 24.40 5.27 -6.32
N ARG A 77 24.89 4.15 -5.77
CA ARG A 77 26.31 3.81 -5.83
C ARG A 77 26.77 3.55 -7.27
N ASP A 78 26.10 2.66 -7.98
CA ASP A 78 26.57 2.21 -9.28
C ASP A 78 26.32 3.27 -10.38
N ASN A 79 25.26 4.08 -10.28
CA ASN A 79 24.94 5.12 -11.29
C ASN A 79 25.58 6.49 -11.02
N LEU A 80 25.55 6.98 -9.77
CA LEU A 80 25.96 8.35 -9.46
C LEU A 80 27.39 8.45 -8.93
N ILE A 81 27.80 7.52 -8.06
CA ILE A 81 29.13 7.53 -7.43
C ILE A 81 30.16 6.89 -8.35
N GLU A 82 29.98 5.62 -8.70
CA GLU A 82 30.96 4.85 -9.46
C GLU A 82 30.77 5.00 -10.98
N ARG A 83 29.60 5.45 -11.43
CA ARG A 83 29.23 5.64 -12.85
C ARG A 83 29.56 4.41 -13.70
N LYS A 84 29.25 3.23 -13.17
CA LYS A 84 29.41 1.95 -13.87
C LYS A 84 28.55 1.95 -15.13
N GLY A 85 29.13 1.46 -16.23
CA GLY A 85 28.34 1.19 -17.43
C GLY A 85 27.30 0.09 -17.15
N TYR A 86 26.15 0.14 -17.84
CA TYR A 86 25.00 -0.75 -17.61
C TYR A 86 25.35 -2.25 -17.50
N LYS A 87 26.31 -2.74 -18.28
CA LYS A 87 26.76 -4.15 -18.24
C LYS A 87 27.45 -4.54 -16.92
N GLN A 88 28.01 -3.58 -16.20
CA GLN A 88 28.79 -3.76 -14.96
C GLN A 88 27.99 -3.41 -13.69
N GLN A 89 26.78 -2.89 -13.85
CA GLN A 89 25.87 -2.58 -12.75
C GLN A 89 25.37 -3.88 -12.08
N SER A 90 25.24 -3.84 -10.76
CA SER A 90 24.60 -4.89 -9.95
C SER A 90 23.14 -5.10 -10.36
N LEU A 91 22.58 -6.29 -10.12
CA LEU A 91 21.18 -6.59 -10.48
C LEU A 91 20.16 -5.63 -9.86
N ASN A 92 20.47 -5.08 -8.68
CA ASN A 92 19.61 -4.14 -7.98
C ASN A 92 19.74 -2.69 -8.48
N SER A 93 20.75 -2.39 -9.31
CA SER A 93 21.05 -1.04 -9.84
C SER A 93 20.84 -0.87 -11.34
N ARG A 94 20.63 -1.99 -12.06
CA ARG A 94 20.26 -2.04 -13.48
C ARG A 94 18.79 -1.66 -13.64
#